data_AF-A0A1G2XBD6-F1
#
_entry.id   AF-A0A1G2XBD6-F1
#
_cell.length_a   1.000
_cell.length_b   1.000
_cell.length_c   1.000
_cell.angle_alpha   90.00
_cell.angle_beta   90.00
_cell.angle_gamma   90.00
#
_symmetry.space_group_name_H-M   'P 1'
#
loop_
_entity.id
_entity.type
_entity.pdbx_description
1 polymer ?
#
loop_
_entity_poly.entity_id
_entity_poly.type
_entity_poly.pdbx_seq_one_letter_code
_entity_poly.pdbx_strand_id
1 'polypeptide(L)' 'MTCGACSKTVKSALLKVTGVKDAVVSHDEGKAVVIVEKGKANTQELIKAVETAGFSASKN' A
#
# COMPACT_ATOMS: atom_id res chain seq x y z
N MET A 1 10.39 3.88 -3.70
CA MET A 1 9.75 5.19 -3.45
C MET A 1 10.85 6.18 -3.12
N THR A 2 10.98 7.31 -3.84
CA THR A 2 12.15 8.20 -3.71
C THR A 2 11.84 9.55 -3.04
N CYS A 3 10.57 9.85 -2.72
CA CYS A 3 10.22 11.09 -2.01
C CYS A 3 8.95 10.94 -1.14
N GLY A 4 8.74 11.89 -0.22
CA GLY A 4 7.56 11.92 0.66
C GLY A 4 6.22 12.12 -0.05
N ALA A 5 6.21 12.60 -1.30
CA ALA A 5 5.00 12.60 -2.12
C ALA A 5 4.66 11.18 -2.63
N CYS A 6 5.66 10.37 -2.99
CA CYS A 6 5.45 8.98 -3.40
C CYS A 6 4.80 8.14 -2.29
N SER A 7 5.24 8.30 -1.03
CA SER A 7 4.64 7.56 0.09
C SER A 7 3.19 7.96 0.34
N LYS A 8 2.82 9.24 0.17
CA LYS A 8 1.43 9.70 0.23
C LYS A 8 0.57 9.07 -0.87
N THR A 9 1.07 8.99 -2.10
CA THR A 9 0.37 8.36 -3.22
C THR A 9 0.12 6.88 -2.95
N VAL A 10 1.15 6.14 -2.52
CA VAL A 10 1.05 4.71 -2.16
C VAL A 10 0.07 4.51 -1.00
N LYS A 11 0.17 5.30 0.08
CA LYS A 11 -0.77 5.25 1.20
C LYS A 11 -2.21 5.47 0.74
N SER A 12 -2.44 6.47 -0.10
CA SER A 12 -3.78 6.78 -0.62
C SER A 12 -4.33 5.68 -1.51
N ALA A 13 -3.48 5.00 -2.29
CA ALA A 13 -3.89 3.86 -3.10
C ALA A 13 -4.29 2.66 -2.24
N LEU A 14 -3.50 2.36 -1.21
CA LEU A 14 -3.77 1.27 -0.28
C LEU A 14 -5.08 1.49 0.50
N LEU A 15 -5.34 2.70 0.98
CA LEU A 15 -6.58 3.03 1.70
C LEU A 15 -7.85 2.95 0.85
N LYS A 16 -7.73 2.93 -0.49
CA LYS A 16 -8.86 2.74 -1.40
C LYS A 16 -9.24 1.27 -1.60
N VAL A 17 -8.39 0.33 -1.19
CA VAL A 17 -8.69 -1.10 -1.27
C VAL A 17 -9.73 -1.44 -0.22
N THR A 18 -10.86 -2.00 -0.66
CA THR A 18 -11.93 -2.44 0.23
C THR A 18 -11.38 -3.39 1.30
N GLY A 19 -11.67 -3.09 2.57
CA GLY A 19 -11.18 -3.90 3.69
C GLY A 19 -9.84 -3.45 4.27
N VAL A 20 -9.17 -2.45 3.71
CA VAL A 20 -8.04 -1.80 4.39
C VAL A 20 -8.57 -0.86 5.49
N LYS A 21 -8.11 -1.07 6.73
CA LYS A 21 -8.42 -0.20 7.87
C LYS A 21 -7.41 0.94 8.01
N ASP A 22 -6.14 0.62 7.82
CA ASP A 22 -5.06 1.59 7.94
C ASP A 22 -3.86 1.19 7.08
N ALA A 23 -3.06 2.19 6.71
CA ALA A 23 -1.82 2.02 5.98
C ALA A 23 -0.76 3.03 6.46
N VAL A 24 0.40 2.50 6.83
CA VAL A 24 1.59 3.27 7.19
C VAL A 24 2.66 2.99 6.13
N VAL A 25 3.20 4.04 5.52
CA VAL A 25 4.17 3.93 4.43
C VAL A 25 5.43 4.69 4.80
N SER A 26 6.57 4.00 4.83
CA SER A 26 7.88 4.59 5.06
C SER A 26 8.61 4.72 3.72
N HIS A 27 8.84 5.95 3.28
CA HIS A 27 9.66 6.22 2.09
C HIS A 27 11.14 5.89 2.31
N ASP A 28 11.65 6.10 3.52
CA ASP A 28 13.04 5.82 3.90
C ASP A 28 13.34 4.33 3.84
N GLU A 29 12.40 3.50 4.31
CA GLU A 29 12.56 2.04 4.31
C GLU A 29 12.04 1.38 3.03
N GLY A 30 11.31 2.11 2.18
CA GLY A 30 10.65 1.54 1.01
C GLY A 30 9.55 0.53 1.35
N LYS A 31 8.97 0.59 2.55
CA LYS A 31 8.00 -0.39 3.07
C LYS A 31 6.63 0.22 3.34
N ALA A 32 5.61 -0.62 3.26
CA ALA A 32 4.25 -0.31 3.66
C ALA A 32 3.72 -1.39 4.62
N VAL A 33 3.17 -0.96 5.75
CA VAL A 33 2.45 -1.81 6.70
C VAL A 33 0.98 -1.50 6.56
N VAL A 34 0.17 -2.52 6.30
CA VAL A 34 -1.26 -2.38 6.03
C VAL A 34 -2.05 -3.24 7.01
N ILE A 35 -3.04 -2.63 7.65
CA ILE A 35 -3.99 -3.33 8.52
C ILE A 35 -5.22 -3.62 7.68
N VAL A 36 -5.51 -4.91 7.48
CA VAL A 36 -6.66 -5.38 6.71
C VAL A 36 -7.71 -6.03 7.62
N GLU A 37 -8.98 -5.85 7.26
CA GLU A 37 -10.07 -6.65 7.77
C GLU A 37 -9.89 -8.11 7.33
N LYS A 38 -9.97 -9.02 8.30
CA LYS A 38 -9.81 -10.45 8.07
C LYS A 38 -10.80 -10.92 7.01
N GLY A 39 -10.27 -11.42 5.89
CA GLY A 39 -11.06 -11.94 4.77
C GLY A 39 -11.61 -10.91 3.78
N LYS A 40 -11.30 -9.61 3.92
CA LYS A 40 -11.80 -8.57 3.00
C LYS A 40 -10.80 -8.02 1.99
N ALA A 41 -9.51 -8.13 2.29
CA ALA A 41 -8.45 -7.80 1.34
C ALA A 41 -7.36 -8.87 1.42
N ASN A 42 -6.82 -9.23 0.27
CA ASN A 42 -5.67 -10.13 0.17
C ASN A 42 -4.43 -9.37 -0.34
N THR A 43 -3.27 -10.02 -0.19
CA THR A 43 -1.97 -9.43 -0.56
C THR A 43 -1.88 -9.02 -2.04
N GLN A 44 -2.51 -9.77 -2.95
CA GLN A 44 -2.47 -9.45 -4.38
C GLN A 44 -3.25 -8.17 -4.70
N GLU A 45 -4.38 -7.93 -4.03
CA GLU A 45 -5.17 -6.70 -4.19
C GLU A 45 -4.38 -5.48 -3.73
N LEU A 46 -3.65 -5.60 -2.61
CA LEU A 46 -2.76 -4.55 -2.11
C LEU A 46 -1.64 -4.26 -3.10
N ILE A 47 -0.97 -5.29 -3.63
CA ILE A 47 0.10 -5.14 -4.63
C ILE A 47 -0.43 -4.45 -5.89
N LYS A 48 -1.57 -4.91 -6.43
CA LYS A 48 -2.21 -4.29 -7.61
C LYS A 48 -2.57 -2.83 -7.39
N ALA A 49 -3.02 -2.45 -6.19
CA ALA A 49 -3.32 -1.05 -5.89
C ALA A 49 -2.06 -0.17 -5.94
N VAL A 50 -0.93 -0.70 -5.46
CA VAL A 50 0.36 0.00 -5.53
C VAL A 50 0.89 0.08 -6.97
N GLU A 51 0.74 -0.99 -7.76
CA GLU A 51 1.09 -1.03 -9.19
C GLU A 51 0.25 -0.05 -10.02
N THR A 52 -1.05 0.02 -9.74
CA THR A 52 -1.96 0.98 -10.38
C THR A 52 -1.59 2.42 -10.05
N ALA A 53 -0.98 2.64 -8.88
CA ALA A 53 -0.43 3.95 -8.49
C ALA A 53 0.94 4.25 -9.13
N GLY A 54 1.48 3.34 -9.95
CA GLY A 54 2.75 3.51 -10.67
C GLY A 54 3.98 3.01 -9.92
N PHE A 55 3.82 2.14 -8.91
CA PHE A 55 4.91 1.64 -8.09
C PHE A 55 4.94 0.11 -8.05
N SER A 56 6.12 -0.49 -8.05
CA SER A 56 6.25 -1.94 -7.83
C SER A 56 6.17 -2.28 -6.34
N ALA A 57 5.51 -3.39 -5.99
CA ALA A 57 5.44 -3.89 -4.63
C ALA A 57 5.51 -5.43 -4.61
N SER A 58 6.08 -5.97 -3.54
CA SER A 58 6.11 -7.40 -3.27
C SER A 58 5.84 -7.66 -1.80
N LYS A 59 5.34 -8.86 -1.50
CA LYS A 59 5.16 -9.32 -0.13
C LYS A 59 6.52 -9.64 0.48
N ASN A 60 6.77 -9.13 1.67
CA ASN A 60 7.83 -9.58 2.56
C ASN A 60 7.30 -10.55 3.64
#